data_AF-A0A4Y5SJX2-F1
#
_entry.id   AF-A0A4Y5SJX2-F1
#
_cell.length_a   1.000
_cell.length_b   1.000
_cell.length_c   1.000
_cell.angle_alpha   90.00
_cell.angle_beta   90.00
_cell.angle_gamma   90.00
#
_symmetry.space_group_name_H-M   'P 1'
#
loop_
_entity.id
_entity.type
_entity.pdbx_description
1 polymer ?
#
loop_
_entity_poly.entity_id
_entity_poly.type
_entity_poly.pdbx_seq_one_letter_code
_entity_poly.pdbx_strand_id
1 'polypeptide(L)'
;MDEESAIIVAIVVFLVLLSPILLYWTVAFLDTSGIDRHLPGTLFIAVSALVPVLIVSLLSFLVMRHYNKPPGWIRKKLAFLAVFLFAALFMLLSMLGVV
;
A
#
# COMPACT_ATOMS: atom_id res chain seq x y z
N MET A 1 15.35 21.87 0.54
CA MET A 1 14.68 20.65 1.04
C MET A 1 15.61 20.11 2.11
N ASP A 2 15.18 20.11 3.36
CA ASP A 2 16.03 19.66 4.48
C ASP A 2 16.37 18.17 4.33
N GLU A 3 17.55 17.75 4.79
CA GLU A 3 18.03 16.36 4.68
C GLU A 3 17.01 15.35 5.22
N GLU A 4 16.36 15.68 6.34
CA GLU A 4 15.28 14.88 6.94
C GLU A 4 14.08 14.72 6.00
N SER A 5 13.71 15.78 5.28
CA SER A 5 12.63 15.71 4.28
C SER A 5 13.03 14.84 3.09
N ALA A 6 14.29 14.89 2.66
CA ALA A 6 14.80 14.01 1.61
C ALA A 6 14.76 12.53 2.03
N ILE A 7 15.13 12.23 3.29
CA ILE A 7 15.09 10.87 3.87
C ILE A 7 13.64 10.36 3.94
N ILE A 8 12.69 11.17 4.42
CA ILE A 8 11.27 10.79 4.46
C ILE A 8 10.76 10.48 3.05
N VAL A 9 11.05 11.34 2.07
CA VAL A 9 10.62 11.13 0.68
C VAL A 9 11.23 9.86 0.11
N ALA A 10 12.52 9.62 0.31
CA ALA A 10 13.19 8.42 -0.17
C ALA A 10 12.59 7.14 0.41
N ILE A 11 12.34 7.11 1.72
CA ILE A 11 11.73 5.95 2.40
C ILE A 11 10.29 5.71 1.88
N VAL A 12 9.49 6.77 1.75
CA VAL A 12 8.11 6.66 1.25
C VAL A 12 8.09 6.15 -0.19
N VAL A 13 8.94 6.69 -1.06
CA VAL A 13 9.05 6.24 -2.46
C VAL A 13 9.51 4.79 -2.53
N PHE A 14 10.50 4.39 -1.72
CA PHE A 14 10.94 3.00 -1.65
C PHE A 14 9.79 2.06 -1.22
N LEU A 15 9.03 2.43 -0.19
CA LEU A 15 7.86 1.65 0.26
C LEU A 15 6.78 1.55 -0.83
N VAL A 16 6.52 2.62 -1.57
CA VAL A 16 5.58 2.64 -2.70
C VAL A 16 6.05 1.67 -3.80
N LEU A 17 7.34 1.68 -4.14
CA LEU A 17 7.92 0.76 -5.13
C LEU A 17 7.90 -0.71 -4.67
N LEU A 18 7.90 -0.96 -3.37
CA LEU A 18 7.80 -2.30 -2.80
C LEU A 18 6.34 -2.83 -2.78
N SER A 19 5.35 -1.97 -2.96
CA SER A 19 3.93 -2.34 -2.92
C SER A 19 3.51 -3.43 -3.92
N PRO A 20 4.03 -3.52 -5.17
CA PRO A 20 3.68 -4.61 -6.08
C PRO A 20 4.23 -5.96 -5.62
N ILE A 21 5.41 -5.97 -4.99
CA ILE A 21 6.00 -7.17 -4.39
C ILE A 21 5.12 -7.61 -3.22
N LEU A 22 4.78 -6.68 -2.32
CA LEU A 22 3.87 -6.97 -1.21
C LEU A 22 2.51 -7.47 -1.71
N LEU A 23 1.97 -6.90 -2.79
CA LEU A 23 0.73 -7.35 -3.40
C LEU A 23 0.82 -8.81 -3.86
N TYR A 24 1.87 -9.17 -4.61
CA TYR A 24 2.09 -10.54 -5.06
C TYR A 24 2.16 -11.52 -3.87
N TRP A 25 2.92 -11.16 -2.84
CA TRP A 25 3.01 -11.97 -1.62
C TRP A 25 1.68 -12.09 -0.89
N THR A 26 0.89 -11.01 -0.85
CA THR A 26 -0.43 -11.01 -0.20
C THR A 26 -1.39 -11.94 -0.95
N VAL A 27 -1.42 -11.87 -2.28
CA VAL A 27 -2.22 -12.78 -3.12
C VAL A 27 -1.81 -14.23 -2.86
N ALA A 28 -0.52 -14.55 -2.94
CA ALA A 28 -0.01 -15.90 -2.70
C ALA A 28 -0.35 -16.41 -1.28
N PHE A 29 -0.27 -15.55 -0.27
CA PHE A 29 -0.62 -15.90 1.10
C PHE A 29 -2.12 -16.17 1.27
N LEU A 30 -2.98 -15.33 0.70
CA LEU A 30 -4.44 -15.50 0.80
C LEU A 30 -4.93 -16.72 0.00
N ASP A 31 -4.28 -17.03 -1.12
CA ASP A 31 -4.54 -18.21 -1.94
C ASP A 31 -4.11 -19.51 -1.21
N THR A 32 -2.89 -19.53 -0.67
CA THR A 32 -2.39 -20.70 0.11
C THR A 32 -3.15 -20.93 1.42
N SER A 33 -3.72 -19.90 2.02
CA SER A 33 -4.56 -20.01 3.21
C SER A 33 -6.03 -20.39 2.91
N GLY A 34 -6.41 -20.51 1.62
CA GLY A 34 -7.74 -20.91 1.20
C GLY A 34 -8.81 -19.82 1.40
N ILE A 35 -8.40 -18.56 1.59
CA ILE A 35 -9.32 -17.43 1.79
C ILE A 35 -10.03 -17.07 0.47
N ASP A 36 -9.42 -17.37 -0.67
CA ASP A 36 -10.01 -17.32 -2.01
C ASP A 36 -11.35 -18.08 -2.10
N ARG A 37 -11.50 -19.18 -1.35
CA ARG A 37 -12.73 -20.00 -1.32
C ARG A 37 -13.87 -19.36 -0.54
N HIS A 38 -13.55 -18.41 0.34
CA HIS A 38 -14.51 -17.76 1.22
C HIS A 38 -14.88 -16.34 0.75
N LEU A 39 -14.10 -15.78 -0.18
CA LEU A 39 -14.33 -14.44 -0.72
C LEU A 39 -14.61 -14.51 -2.24
N PRO A 40 -15.70 -13.89 -2.73
CA PRO A 40 -15.91 -13.75 -4.16
C PRO A 40 -14.75 -12.95 -4.78
N GLY A 41 -14.38 -13.27 -6.03
CA GLY A 41 -13.15 -12.80 -6.67
C GLY A 41 -12.87 -11.29 -6.54
N THR A 42 -13.89 -10.44 -6.66
CA THR A 42 -13.74 -8.98 -6.47
C THR A 42 -13.38 -8.59 -5.03
N LEU A 43 -13.95 -9.26 -4.02
CA LEU A 43 -13.60 -9.03 -2.61
C LEU A 43 -12.21 -9.56 -2.29
N PHE A 44 -11.82 -10.70 -2.89
CA PHE A 44 -10.46 -11.20 -2.77
C PHE A 44 -9.44 -10.17 -3.29
N ILE A 45 -9.65 -9.66 -4.51
CA ILE A 45 -8.80 -8.61 -5.11
C ILE A 45 -8.75 -7.36 -4.23
N ALA A 46 -9.90 -6.89 -3.73
CA ALA A 46 -9.96 -5.73 -2.86
C ALA A 46 -9.18 -5.94 -1.56
N VAL A 47 -9.32 -7.10 -0.92
CA VAL A 47 -8.60 -7.44 0.32
C VAL A 47 -7.11 -7.59 0.06
N SER A 48 -6.71 -8.29 -1.01
CA SER A 48 -5.31 -8.44 -1.39
C SER A 48 -4.63 -7.10 -1.69
N ALA A 49 -5.34 -6.17 -2.34
CA ALA A 49 -4.83 -4.82 -2.62
C ALA A 49 -4.82 -3.91 -1.37
N LEU A 50 -5.70 -4.14 -0.40
CA LEU A 50 -5.79 -3.32 0.82
C LEU A 50 -4.58 -3.52 1.74
N VAL A 51 -4.12 -4.76 1.90
CA VAL A 51 -3.01 -5.11 2.81
C VAL A 51 -1.72 -4.33 2.51
N PRO A 52 -1.15 -4.33 1.28
CA PRO A 52 0.06 -3.58 0.98
C PRO A 52 -0.14 -2.07 1.14
N VAL A 53 -1.34 -1.54 0.83
CA VAL A 53 -1.67 -0.13 1.03
C VAL A 53 -1.63 0.25 2.50
N LEU A 54 -2.21 -0.59 3.36
CA LEU A 54 -2.19 -0.38 4.81
C LEU A 54 -0.77 -0.42 5.35
N ILE A 55 0.04 -1.39 4.92
CA ILE A 55 1.45 -1.50 5.33
C ILE A 55 2.24 -0.25 4.93
N VAL A 56 2.17 0.16 3.65
CA VAL A 56 2.87 1.34 3.16
C VAL A 56 2.41 2.62 3.88
N SER A 57 1.09 2.76 4.10
CA SER A 57 0.54 3.93 4.79
C SER A 57 0.96 3.98 6.25
N LEU A 58 0.94 2.85 6.95
CA LEU A 58 1.30 2.78 8.37
C LEU A 58 2.79 3.03 8.58
N LEU A 59 3.65 2.42 7.75
CA LEU A 59 5.08 2.64 7.79
C LEU A 59 5.44 4.08 7.41
N SER A 60 4.81 4.65 6.39
CA SER A 60 5.01 6.05 6.01
C SER A 60 4.60 7.01 7.14
N PHE A 61 3.50 6.72 7.84
CA PHE A 61 3.08 7.49 9.00
C PHE A 61 4.07 7.37 10.17
N LEU A 62 4.60 6.18 10.45
CA LEU A 62 5.60 5.96 11.50
C LEU A 62 6.91 6.69 11.19
N VAL A 63 7.41 6.59 9.96
CA VAL A 63 8.61 7.30 9.49
C VAL A 63 8.41 8.80 9.64
N MET A 64 7.27 9.32 9.17
CA MET A 64 6.96 10.74 9.34
C MET A 64 6.89 11.14 10.81
N ARG A 65 6.22 10.36 11.66
CA ARG A 65 6.14 10.62 13.11
C ARG A 65 7.52 10.60 13.78
N HIS A 66 8.44 9.77 13.30
CA HIS A 66 9.79 9.66 13.84
C HIS A 66 10.65 10.87 13.50
N TYR A 67 10.59 11.34 12.24
CA TYR A 67 11.42 12.45 11.77
C TYR A 67 10.78 13.83 11.98
N ASN A 68 9.45 13.96 12.12
CA ASN A 68 8.82 15.26 12.40
C ASN A 68 7.39 15.13 12.99
N LYS A 69 6.92 16.12 13.77
CA LYS A 69 5.49 16.19 14.10
C LYS A 69 4.71 16.44 12.79
N PRO A 70 3.77 15.59 12.37
CA PRO A 70 3.18 15.71 11.04
C PRO A 70 2.28 16.96 10.96
N PRO A 71 2.62 17.99 10.15
CA PRO A 71 1.65 19.03 9.80
C PRO A 71 0.44 18.41 9.09
N GLY A 72 -0.76 18.95 9.35
CA GLY A 72 -2.03 18.36 8.89
C GLY A 72 -2.15 18.14 7.37
N TRP A 73 -1.37 18.88 6.57
CA TRP A 73 -1.30 18.69 5.12
C TRP A 73 -0.69 17.33 4.72
N ILE A 74 0.31 16.84 5.47
CA ILE A 74 0.97 15.58 5.18
C ILE A 74 0.02 14.40 5.36
N ARG A 75 -0.85 14.43 6.38
CA ARG A 75 -1.90 13.42 6.56
C ARG A 75 -2.84 13.33 5.36
N LYS A 76 -3.25 14.48 4.80
CA LYS A 76 -4.08 14.52 3.58
C LYS A 76 -3.35 13.92 2.38
N LYS A 77 -2.05 14.22 2.22
CA LYS A 77 -1.24 13.67 1.13
C LYS A 77 -1.02 12.16 1.29
N LEU A 78 -0.82 11.67 2.51
CA LEU A 78 -0.70 10.23 2.78
C LEU A 78 -2.01 9.49 2.45
N ALA A 79 -3.15 10.03 2.88
CA ALA A 79 -4.45 9.44 2.59
C ALA A 79 -4.72 9.41 1.07
N PHE A 80 -4.38 10.50 0.37
CA PHE A 80 -4.47 10.55 -1.08
C PHE A 80 -3.56 9.51 -1.75
N LEU A 81 -2.31 9.40 -1.30
CA LEU A 81 -1.36 8.41 -1.80
C LEU A 81 -1.84 6.98 -1.55
N ALA A 82 -2.41 6.71 -0.38
CA ALA A 82 -2.98 5.41 -0.03
C ALA A 82 -4.15 5.04 -0.95
N VAL A 83 -5.08 5.96 -1.19
CA VAL A 83 -6.22 5.75 -2.11
C VAL A 83 -5.74 5.56 -3.54
N PHE A 84 -4.74 6.35 -3.98
CA PHE A 84 -4.15 6.21 -5.30
C PHE A 84 -3.47 4.85 -5.48
N LEU A 85 -2.65 4.43 -4.52
CA LEU A 85 -2.01 3.12 -4.52
C LEU A 85 -3.03 1.98 -4.50
N PHE A 86 -4.08 2.10 -3.69
CA PHE A 86 -5.16 1.13 -3.67
C PHE A 86 -5.84 0.99 -5.02
N ALA A 87 -6.23 2.11 -5.64
CA ALA A 87 -6.83 2.11 -6.96
C ALA A 87 -5.89 1.53 -8.03
N ALA A 88 -4.60 1.88 -7.99
CA ALA A 88 -3.60 1.39 -8.93
C ALA A 88 -3.37 -0.12 -8.79
N LEU A 89 -3.21 -0.63 -7.57
CA LEU A 89 -3.03 -2.06 -7.31
C LEU A 89 -4.28 -2.86 -7.64
N PHE A 90 -5.47 -2.32 -7.33
CA PHE A 90 -6.74 -2.92 -7.69
C PHE A 90 -6.92 -3.00 -9.22
N MET A 91 -6.63 -1.92 -9.94
CA MET A 91 -6.67 -1.90 -11.41
C MET A 91 -5.65 -2.87 -12.01
N LEU A 92 -4.44 -2.93 -11.47
CA LEU A 92 -3.38 -3.83 -11.94
C LEU A 92 -3.77 -5.30 -11.78
N LEU A 93 -4.37 -5.67 -10.63
CA LEU A 93 -4.95 -7.00 -10.44
C LEU A 93 -6.09 -7.28 -11.41
N SER A 94 -6.97 -6.31 -11.62
CA SER A 94 -8.12 -6.44 -12.54
C SER A 94 -7.68 -6.60 -14.01
N MET A 95 -6.56 -5.98 -14.41
CA MET A 95 -6.02 -6.07 -15.78
C MET A 95 -5.25 -7.36 -16.04
N LEU A 96 -4.60 -7.93 -15.02
CA LEU A 96 -3.80 -9.14 -15.16
C LEU A 96 -4.64 -10.41 -15.33
N GLY A 97 -5.98 -10.33 -15.27
CA GLY A 97 -6.86 -11.49 -15.41
C GLY A 97 -6.51 -12.61 -14.43
N VAL A 98 -5.92 -12.24 -13.27
CA VAL A 98 -5.73 -13.16 -12.15
C VAL A 98 -7.13 -13.32 -11.56
N VAL A 99 -7.83 -14.27 -12.21
CA VAL A 99 -9.28 -14.54 -12.34
C VAL A 99 -10.01 -13.66 -13.36
#